data_AF-A0A3D8HTP7-F1
#
_entry.id   AF-A0A3D8HTP7-F1
#
_cell.length_a   1.000
_cell.length_b   1.000
_cell.length_c   1.000
_cell.angle_alpha   90.00
_cell.angle_beta   90.00
_cell.angle_gamma   90.00
#
_symmetry.space_group_name_H-M   'P 1'
#
loop_
_entity.id
_entity.type
_entity.pdbx_description
1 polymer ?
#
loop_
_entity_poly.entity_id
_entity_poly.type
_entity_poly.pdbx_seq_one_letter_code
_entity_poly.pdbx_strand_id
1 'polypeptide(L)'
;MEFAEKRKDTEYITANKRISLGLCTKVATEELGKIGGKVTKKRHHYCCYDQQSTRIMAEGIQPQIGKSVSMNNCAPITVQDLNNVSFRSCKAGEDPKKNNCFPANKFAELTDAFMSGAQIGMDEAVKGVIDSMFNLNEATQQ
;
A
#
# COMPACT_ATOMS: atom_id res chain seq x y z
N MET A 1 -26.47 -5.87 0.42
CA MET A 1 -26.35 -6.74 -0.76
C MET A 1 -25.41 -5.95 -1.65
N GLU A 2 -24.12 -6.27 -1.65
CA GLU A 2 -23.12 -5.42 -2.30
C GLU A 2 -22.84 -5.95 -3.69
N PHE A 3 -23.21 -5.14 -4.67
CA PHE A 3 -22.98 -5.40 -6.08
C PHE A 3 -21.61 -4.82 -6.43
N ALA A 4 -20.62 -5.70 -6.61
CA ALA A 4 -19.41 -5.33 -7.33
C ALA A 4 -19.79 -5.17 -8.81
N GLU A 5 -19.84 -3.94 -9.31
CA GLU A 5 -20.08 -3.68 -10.73
C GLU A 5 -18.76 -3.87 -11.50
N LYS A 6 -18.69 -4.91 -12.34
CA LYS A 6 -17.57 -5.13 -13.26
C LYS A 6 -17.76 -4.25 -14.50
N ARG A 7 -16.85 -3.29 -14.71
CA ARG A 7 -16.60 -2.71 -16.02
C ARG A 7 -15.09 -2.69 -16.27
N LYS A 8 -14.67 -3.34 -17.37
CA LYS A 8 -13.32 -3.30 -17.97
C LYS A 8 -12.18 -3.11 -16.96
N ASP A 9 -11.63 -4.24 -16.51
CA ASP A 9 -10.34 -4.39 -15.80
C ASP A 9 -10.16 -3.66 -14.46
N THR A 10 -11.19 -2.96 -13.95
CA THR A 10 -11.18 -2.41 -12.59
C THR A 10 -12.50 -2.75 -11.89
N GLU A 11 -12.41 -3.55 -10.83
CA GLU A 11 -13.55 -3.77 -9.94
C GLU A 11 -13.67 -2.55 -8.99
N TYR A 12 -14.90 -2.15 -8.63
CA TYR A 12 -15.14 -1.01 -7.73
C TYR A 12 -15.97 -1.46 -6.52
N ILE A 13 -15.71 -0.88 -5.34
CA ILE A 13 -16.61 -0.98 -4.18
C ILE A 13 -17.60 0.17 -4.24
N THR A 14 -18.88 -0.15 -4.26
CA THR A 14 -19.97 0.83 -4.15
C THR A 14 -20.22 1.14 -2.67
N ALA A 15 -19.32 1.90 -2.05
CA ALA A 15 -19.62 2.65 -0.82
C ALA A 15 -20.18 4.04 -1.21
N ASN A 16 -20.55 4.90 -0.24
CA ASN A 16 -21.00 6.28 -0.50
C ASN A 16 -20.01 7.11 -1.37
N LYS A 17 -18.78 6.61 -1.56
CA LYS A 17 -17.75 7.07 -2.50
C LYS A 17 -17.36 5.89 -3.40
N ARG A 18 -17.24 6.12 -4.72
CA ARG A 18 -16.65 5.13 -5.64
C ARG A 18 -15.16 5.01 -5.34
N ILE A 19 -14.73 3.86 -4.85
CA ILE A 19 -13.31 3.57 -4.59
C ILE A 19 -12.90 2.41 -5.49
N SER A 20 -11.79 2.58 -6.22
CA SER A 20 -11.19 1.51 -7.02
C SER A 20 -10.72 0.38 -6.11
N LEU A 21 -11.04 -0.87 -6.43
CA LEU A 21 -10.58 -2.03 -5.63
C LEU A 21 -9.06 -2.15 -5.59
N GLY A 22 -8.33 -1.59 -6.57
CA GLY A 22 -6.87 -1.49 -6.54
C GLY A 22 -6.33 -0.63 -5.40
N LEU A 23 -7.18 0.16 -4.73
CA LEU A 23 -6.84 0.95 -3.54
C LEU A 23 -7.23 0.26 -2.23
N CYS A 24 -7.71 -0.98 -2.28
CA CYS A 24 -8.26 -1.68 -1.13
C CYS A 24 -7.54 -2.99 -0.84
N THR A 25 -7.24 -3.23 0.43
CA THR A 25 -6.75 -4.52 0.92
C THR A 25 -7.91 -5.25 1.59
N LYS A 26 -8.20 -6.48 1.14
CA LYS A 26 -9.20 -7.34 1.79
C LYS A 26 -8.66 -7.82 3.13
N VAL A 27 -9.40 -7.58 4.21
CA VAL A 27 -8.97 -7.90 5.58
C VAL A 27 -9.76 -9.03 6.24
N ALA A 28 -10.99 -9.30 5.78
CA ALA A 28 -11.76 -10.43 6.29
C ALA A 28 -12.84 -10.90 5.31
N THR A 29 -13.38 -12.09 5.59
CA THR A 29 -14.63 -12.57 4.99
C THR A 29 -15.51 -13.12 6.08
N GLU A 30 -16.71 -12.57 6.20
CA GLU A 30 -17.74 -12.99 7.15
C GLU A 30 -18.80 -13.82 6.42
N GLU A 31 -19.21 -14.94 7.01
CA GLU A 31 -20.25 -15.80 6.46
C GLU A 31 -21.61 -15.40 7.06
N LEU A 32 -22.47 -14.78 6.24
CA LEU A 32 -23.74 -14.23 6.70
C LEU A 32 -24.91 -15.22 6.63
N GLY A 33 -24.73 -16.36 5.96
CA GLY A 33 -25.81 -17.33 5.79
C GLY A 33 -25.30 -18.71 5.38
N LYS A 34 -25.87 -19.74 6.02
CA LYS A 34 -25.64 -21.16 5.70
C LYS A 34 -26.98 -21.84 5.46
N ILE A 35 -27.12 -22.52 4.33
CA ILE A 35 -28.28 -23.38 4.02
C ILE A 35 -27.74 -24.78 3.75
N GLY A 36 -28.21 -25.78 4.51
CA GLY A 36 -27.77 -27.17 4.37
C GLY A 36 -26.24 -27.36 4.57
N GLY A 37 -25.63 -26.58 5.45
CA GLY A 37 -24.18 -26.62 5.70
C GLY A 37 -23.32 -25.88 4.66
N LYS A 38 -23.90 -25.39 3.56
CA LYS A 38 -23.18 -24.60 2.54
C LYS A 38 -23.37 -23.11 2.79
N VAL A 39 -22.28 -22.37 2.70
CA VAL A 39 -22.26 -20.90 2.84
C VAL A 39 -22.87 -20.28 1.59
N THR A 40 -24.01 -19.61 1.76
CA THR A 40 -24.76 -19.01 0.65
C THR A 40 -24.51 -17.53 0.50
N LYS A 41 -24.00 -16.88 1.56
CA LYS A 41 -23.71 -15.45 1.56
C LYS A 41 -22.43 -15.14 2.30
N LYS A 42 -21.52 -14.45 1.63
CA LYS A 42 -20.28 -13.92 2.20
C LYS A 42 -20.32 -12.40 2.16
N ARG A 43 -19.81 -11.75 3.21
CA ARG A 43 -19.48 -10.33 3.24
C ARG A 43 -17.98 -10.21 3.28
N HIS A 44 -17.42 -9.37 2.41
CA HIS A 44 -15.99 -9.11 2.38
C HIS A 44 -15.73 -7.76 3.04
N HIS A 45 -14.71 -7.72 3.89
CA HIS A 45 -14.29 -6.50 4.58
C HIS A 45 -12.98 -6.02 3.96
N TYR A 46 -12.89 -4.72 3.71
CA TYR A 46 -11.75 -4.10 3.06
C TYR A 46 -11.31 -2.86 3.84
N CYS A 47 -10.00 -2.64 3.89
CA CYS A 47 -9.41 -1.35 4.25
C CYS A 47 -8.94 -0.67 2.97
N CYS A 48 -9.40 0.55 2.73
CA CYS A 48 -9.13 1.28 1.49
C CYS A 48 -8.35 2.56 1.75
N TYR A 49 -7.51 2.93 0.80
CA TYR A 49 -6.74 4.17 0.79
C TYR A 49 -7.39 5.19 -0.14
N ASP A 50 -7.29 6.47 0.19
CA ASP A 50 -7.84 7.56 -0.63
C ASP A 50 -7.00 7.84 -1.89
N GLN A 51 -5.69 7.54 -1.85
CA GLN A 51 -4.74 7.80 -2.92
C GLN A 51 -3.82 6.60 -3.15
N GLN A 52 -3.37 6.43 -4.40
CA GLN A 52 -2.44 5.35 -4.78
C GLN A 52 -1.09 5.47 -4.07
N SER A 53 -0.56 6.69 -3.93
CA SER A 53 0.67 6.97 -3.19
C SER A 53 0.57 6.55 -1.72
N THR A 54 -0.54 6.87 -1.04
CA THR A 54 -0.79 6.46 0.35
C THR A 54 -0.82 4.95 0.49
N ARG A 55 -1.46 4.24 -0.45
CA ARG A 55 -1.45 2.76 -0.48
C ARG A 55 -0.02 2.23 -0.57
N ILE A 56 0.74 2.71 -1.56
CA ILE A 56 2.10 2.20 -1.81
C ILE A 56 3.00 2.46 -0.59
N MET A 57 2.93 3.65 -0.01
CA MET A 57 3.68 4.01 1.19
C MET A 57 3.30 3.10 2.37
N ALA A 58 2.01 2.94 2.65
CA ALA A 58 1.55 2.09 3.74
C ALA A 58 1.99 0.63 3.56
N GLU A 59 1.83 0.07 2.35
CA GLU A 59 2.21 -1.30 2.02
C GLU A 59 3.73 -1.53 2.08
N GLY A 60 4.55 -0.51 1.87
CA GLY A 60 6.00 -0.62 2.03
C GLY A 60 6.52 -0.36 3.45
N ILE A 61 5.79 0.41 4.27
CA ILE A 61 6.10 0.64 5.69
C ILE A 61 5.70 -0.57 6.55
N GLN A 62 4.48 -1.08 6.35
CA GLN A 62 3.90 -2.20 7.09
C GLN A 62 4.86 -3.38 7.36
N PRO A 63 5.58 -3.92 6.35
CA PRO A 63 6.46 -5.05 6.56
C PRO A 63 7.71 -4.70 7.38
N GLN A 64 8.19 -3.45 7.34
CA GLN A 64 9.36 -3.00 8.12
C GLN A 64 9.04 -3.00 9.61
N ILE A 65 7.86 -2.49 9.98
CA ILE A 65 7.42 -2.38 11.38
C ILE A 65 6.60 -3.59 11.85
N GLY A 66 6.43 -4.60 10.99
CA GLY A 66 5.66 -5.81 11.29
C GLY A 66 4.19 -5.56 11.59
N LYS A 67 3.60 -4.49 11.04
CA LYS A 67 2.17 -4.16 11.21
C LYS A 67 1.42 -4.45 9.92
N SER A 68 0.12 -4.71 10.04
CA SER A 68 -0.76 -4.93 8.89
C SER A 68 -2.16 -4.42 9.18
N VAL A 69 -2.91 -4.16 8.12
CA VAL A 69 -4.33 -3.84 8.22
C VAL A 69 -5.13 -5.08 8.67
N SER A 70 -6.18 -4.86 9.42
CA SER A 70 -7.09 -5.90 9.89
C SER A 70 -8.53 -5.38 9.91
N MET A 71 -9.50 -6.28 10.10
CA MET A 71 -10.92 -5.93 10.17
C MET A 71 -11.22 -4.85 11.22
N ASN A 72 -10.46 -4.83 12.32
CA ASN A 72 -10.67 -3.90 13.43
C ASN A 72 -9.69 -2.71 13.40
N ASN A 73 -8.73 -2.69 12.48
CA ASN A 73 -7.72 -1.64 12.39
C ASN A 73 -7.23 -1.46 10.95
N CYS A 74 -7.78 -0.44 10.27
CA CYS A 74 -7.35 -0.04 8.92
C CYS A 74 -6.21 0.98 8.91
N ALA A 75 -5.83 1.54 10.07
CA ALA A 75 -4.77 2.55 10.19
C ALA A 75 -3.71 2.11 11.21
N PRO A 76 -2.95 1.02 10.93
CA PRO A 76 -2.01 0.46 11.88
C PRO A 76 -0.71 1.27 12.03
N ILE A 77 -0.43 2.20 11.11
CA ILE A 77 0.76 3.04 11.11
C ILE A 77 0.47 4.32 11.90
N THR A 78 1.35 4.65 12.83
CA THR A 78 1.32 5.85 13.67
C THR A 78 2.50 6.75 13.35
N VAL A 79 2.47 8.01 13.81
CA VAL A 79 3.57 8.96 13.63
C VAL A 79 4.88 8.45 14.27
N GLN A 80 4.79 7.76 15.42
CA GLN A 80 5.97 7.19 16.09
C GLN A 80 6.64 6.10 15.27
N ASP A 81 5.87 5.36 14.47
CA ASP A 81 6.42 4.30 13.62
C ASP A 81 7.32 4.87 12.52
N LEU A 82 7.07 6.10 12.06
CA LEU A 82 7.83 6.74 10.99
C LEU A 82 9.32 6.93 11.36
N ASN A 83 9.64 7.03 12.65
CA ASN A 83 11.03 7.11 13.12
C ASN A 83 11.81 5.80 12.95
N ASN A 84 11.11 4.67 12.77
CA ASN A 84 11.71 3.34 12.67
C ASN A 84 11.70 2.79 11.24
N VAL A 85 11.26 3.59 10.26
CA VAL A 85 11.12 3.18 8.87
C VAL A 85 12.34 3.64 8.08
N SER A 86 12.84 2.76 7.21
CA SER A 86 13.74 3.17 6.14
C SER A 86 13.01 3.25 4.80
N PHE A 87 13.53 4.17 4.02
CA PHE A 87 13.02 4.54 2.72
C PHE A 87 13.93 3.99 1.60
N ARG A 88 15.10 3.43 1.94
CA ARG A 88 15.92 2.69 0.98
C ARG A 88 15.19 1.49 0.41
N SER A 89 15.36 1.22 -0.89
CA SER A 89 14.89 -0.03 -1.49
C SER A 89 15.65 -1.24 -0.93
N CYS A 90 14.97 -2.36 -0.72
CA CYS A 90 15.61 -3.63 -0.37
C CYS A 90 16.47 -4.15 -1.53
N LYS A 91 17.70 -4.54 -1.22
CA LYS A 91 18.58 -5.27 -2.15
C LYS A 91 18.09 -6.71 -2.33
N ALA A 92 18.58 -7.38 -3.38
CA ALA A 92 18.25 -8.77 -3.64
C ALA A 92 18.58 -9.66 -2.41
N GLY A 93 17.58 -10.38 -1.91
CA GLY A 93 17.70 -11.26 -0.75
C GLY A 93 17.56 -10.60 0.62
N GLU A 94 17.36 -9.27 0.70
CA GLU A 94 17.04 -8.60 1.96
C GLU A 94 15.57 -8.81 2.36
N ASP A 95 15.33 -8.93 3.67
CA ASP A 95 13.99 -9.01 4.24
C ASP A 95 13.58 -7.63 4.80
N PRO A 96 12.45 -7.04 4.38
CA PRO A 96 12.03 -5.71 4.83
C PRO A 96 12.00 -5.52 6.36
N LYS A 97 11.62 -6.57 7.09
CA LYS A 97 11.49 -6.53 8.56
C LYS A 97 12.85 -6.62 9.25
N LYS A 98 13.75 -7.47 8.75
CA LYS A 98 15.08 -7.68 9.34
C LYS A 98 16.07 -6.59 8.96
N ASN A 99 15.99 -6.13 7.72
CA ASN A 99 16.98 -5.21 7.13
C ASN A 99 16.53 -3.75 7.16
N ASN A 100 15.31 -3.47 7.66
CA ASN A 100 14.67 -2.16 7.65
C ASN A 100 14.82 -1.48 6.28
N CYS A 101 14.09 -2.01 5.31
CA CYS A 101 14.13 -1.55 3.93
C CYS A 101 12.75 -1.63 3.29
N PHE A 102 12.51 -0.76 2.31
CA PHE A 102 11.28 -0.72 1.55
C PHE A 102 11.25 -1.85 0.52
N PRO A 103 10.17 -2.64 0.42
CA PRO A 103 10.08 -3.71 -0.58
C PRO A 103 10.33 -3.20 -2.00
N ALA A 104 11.23 -3.84 -2.74
CA ALA A 104 11.71 -3.34 -4.04
C ALA A 104 10.59 -3.11 -5.07
N ASN A 105 9.59 -3.99 -5.09
CA ASN A 105 8.41 -3.84 -5.95
C ASN A 105 7.57 -2.61 -5.58
N LYS A 106 7.39 -2.34 -4.28
CA LYS A 106 6.66 -1.17 -3.81
C LYS A 106 7.46 0.11 -4.03
N PHE A 107 8.78 0.05 -3.93
CA PHE A 107 9.65 1.18 -4.23
C PHE A 107 9.53 1.57 -5.71
N ALA A 108 9.52 0.59 -6.62
CA ALA A 108 9.26 0.82 -8.04
C ALA A 108 7.86 1.42 -8.28
N GLU A 109 6.80 0.85 -7.69
CA GLU A 109 5.45 1.41 -7.77
C GLU A 109 5.39 2.86 -7.27
N LEU A 110 6.13 3.19 -6.20
CA LEU A 110 6.18 4.53 -5.62
C LEU A 110 6.82 5.52 -6.59
N THR A 111 7.99 5.16 -7.13
CA THR A 111 8.70 5.96 -8.14
C THR A 111 7.82 6.18 -9.36
N ASP A 112 7.18 5.13 -9.89
CA ASP A 112 6.29 5.25 -11.05
C ASP A 112 5.07 6.14 -10.78
N ALA A 113 4.49 6.04 -9.57
CA ALA A 113 3.36 6.87 -9.17
C ALA A 113 3.74 8.36 -9.03
N PHE A 114 4.96 8.66 -8.56
CA PHE A 114 5.47 10.03 -8.51
C PHE A 114 5.84 10.56 -9.90
N MET A 115 6.48 9.73 -10.75
CA MET A 115 6.85 10.11 -12.11
C MET A 115 5.64 10.35 -13.01
N SER A 116 4.61 9.51 -12.91
CA SER A 116 3.37 9.69 -13.69
C SER A 116 2.56 10.92 -13.27
N GLY A 117 2.74 11.40 -12.04
CA GLY A 117 2.15 12.65 -11.55
C GLY A 117 2.98 13.90 -11.87
N ALA A 118 4.27 13.76 -12.16
CA ALA A 118 5.14 14.85 -12.57
C ALA A 118 4.94 15.11 -14.07
N GLN A 119 4.57 16.34 -14.42
CA GLN A 119 4.43 16.72 -15.83
C GLN A 119 5.77 16.58 -16.57
N ILE A 120 5.67 16.22 -17.85
CA ILE A 120 6.76 16.09 -18.84
C ILE A 120 7.83 17.17 -18.61
N GLY A 121 9.03 16.75 -18.18
CA GLY A 121 10.20 17.63 -18.03
C GLY A 121 10.81 17.73 -16.62
N MET A 122 10.30 17.01 -15.62
CA MET A 122 10.86 16.98 -14.25
C MET A 122 11.44 15.63 -13.83
N ASP A 123 11.63 14.69 -14.76
CA ASP A 123 12.01 13.30 -14.48
C ASP A 123 13.31 13.21 -13.66
N GLU A 124 14.37 13.92 -14.04
CA GLU A 124 15.62 13.98 -13.26
C GLU A 124 15.47 14.67 -11.89
N ALA A 125 14.62 15.70 -11.78
CA ALA A 125 14.46 16.48 -10.55
C ALA A 125 13.65 15.70 -9.50
N VAL A 126 12.58 15.03 -9.92
CA VAL A 126 11.77 14.16 -9.05
C VAL A 126 12.55 12.91 -8.70
N LYS A 127 13.29 12.32 -9.66
CA LYS A 127 14.22 11.23 -9.36
C LYS A 127 15.28 11.68 -8.35
N GLY A 128 15.83 12.87 -8.51
CA GLY A 128 16.82 13.45 -7.60
C GLY A 128 16.27 13.74 -6.21
N VAL A 129 15.02 14.21 -6.07
CA VAL A 129 14.36 14.40 -4.77
C VAL A 129 14.03 13.07 -4.13
N ILE A 130 13.57 12.09 -4.89
CA ILE A 130 13.38 10.71 -4.42
C ILE A 130 14.75 10.17 -3.99
N ASP A 131 15.73 10.07 -4.87
CA ASP A 131 17.07 9.59 -4.55
C ASP A 131 17.69 10.35 -3.36
N SER A 132 17.49 11.66 -3.24
CA SER A 132 17.97 12.45 -2.09
C SER A 132 17.19 12.20 -0.79
N MET A 133 15.87 11.99 -0.85
CA MET A 133 15.05 11.64 0.32
C MET A 133 15.29 10.18 0.76
N PHE A 134 15.56 9.28 -0.17
CA PHE A 134 15.65 7.84 0.04
C PHE A 134 17.11 7.31 0.17
N ASN A 135 18.16 8.03 -0.29
CA ASN A 135 19.59 7.71 -0.13
C ASN A 135 20.35 8.56 0.90
N LEU A 136 19.72 9.03 1.98
CA LEU A 136 20.41 9.79 3.05
C LEU A 136 21.53 9.04 3.80
N ASN A 137 21.86 7.79 3.43
CA ASN A 137 22.88 6.99 4.09
C ASN A 137 24.28 7.03 3.44
N GLU A 138 24.50 7.75 2.34
CA GLU A 138 25.85 7.85 1.75
C GLU A 138 26.51 9.25 1.86
N ALA A 139 25.80 10.27 2.38
CA ALA A 139 26.33 11.64 2.45
C ALA A 139 26.76 12.11 3.86
N THR A 140 26.77 11.23 4.87
CA THR A 140 27.17 11.61 6.25
C THR A 140 28.29 10.74 6.81
N GLN A 141 29.37 10.55 6.03
CA GLN A 141 30.67 10.11 6.52
C GLN A 141 31.80 10.89 5.83
N GLN A 142 31.90 12.20 6.12
CA GLN A 142 33.16 12.94 6.07
C GLN A 142 33.22 13.89 7.26
#